data_AF-A0A4U0XSJ8-F1
#
_entry.id   AF-A0A4U0XSJ8-F1
#
_cell.length_a   1.000
_cell.length_b   1.000
_cell.length_c   1.000
_cell.angle_alpha   90.00
_cell.angle_beta   90.00
_cell.angle_gamma   90.00
#
_symmetry.space_group_name_H-M   'P 1'
#
loop_
_entity.id
_entity.type
_entity.pdbx_description
1 polymer ?
#
loop_
_entity_poly.entity_id
_entity_poly.type
_entity_poly.pdbx_seq_one_letter_code
_entity_poly.pdbx_strand_id
1 'polypeptide(L)'
;MDVINFISKAPGLPNATVSDPSSKYQHGCEHYANGPQLHEYLQQIGSLMNEYNAFSVGEMPWVSEPEEIIKSVGFDRAELNMIFNFDIVDMDHGSKGKFSPK
;
A
#
# COMPACT_ATOMS: atom_id res chain seq x y z
N MET A 1 0.77 -2.20 -11.31
CA MET A 1 0.18 -0.88 -11.05
C MET A 1 1.05 -0.25 -9.99
N ASP A 2 1.73 0.83 -10.36
CA ASP A 2 2.74 1.52 -9.54
C ASP A 2 2.11 2.09 -8.26
N VAL A 3 2.71 1.77 -7.10
CA VAL A 3 2.28 2.20 -5.75
C VAL A 3 0.76 2.34 -5.55
N ILE A 4 0.01 1.34 -6.01
CA ILE A 4 -1.45 1.44 -6.17
C ILE A 4 -2.17 1.59 -4.83
N ASN A 5 -1.58 1.11 -3.74
CA ASN A 5 -2.16 1.23 -2.41
C ASN A 5 -2.18 2.66 -1.86
N PHE A 6 -1.51 3.61 -2.52
CA PHE A 6 -1.47 5.00 -2.07
C PHE A 6 -2.57 5.86 -2.66
N ILE A 7 -3.42 5.34 -3.55
CA ILE A 7 -4.40 6.17 -4.28
C ILE A 7 -5.46 6.80 -3.36
N SER A 8 -5.73 6.21 -2.20
CA SER A 8 -6.67 6.75 -1.21
C SER A 8 -5.96 7.47 -0.07
N LYS A 9 -6.40 8.68 0.29
CA LYS A 9 -5.81 9.50 1.36
C LYS A 9 -6.84 9.76 2.45
N ALA A 10 -6.38 9.89 3.68
CA ALA A 10 -7.19 10.32 4.82
C ALA A 10 -7.75 11.74 4.58
N PRO A 11 -9.05 11.98 4.84
CA PRO A 11 -9.65 13.31 4.70
C PRO A 11 -8.91 14.37 5.53
N GLY A 12 -8.71 15.54 4.93
CA GLY A 12 -8.05 16.67 5.59
C GLY A 12 -6.53 16.60 5.63
N LEU A 13 -5.91 15.53 5.13
CA LEU A 13 -4.44 15.36 5.07
C LEU A 13 -3.76 15.69 6.41
N PRO A 14 -4.10 14.97 7.49
CA PRO A 14 -3.61 15.27 8.82
C PRO A 14 -2.08 15.17 8.90
N ASN A 15 -1.51 15.84 9.89
CA ASN A 15 -0.09 15.71 10.18
C ASN A 15 0.24 14.26 10.56
N ALA A 16 1.36 13.77 10.04
CA ALA A 16 1.92 12.49 10.41
C ALA A 16 2.36 12.48 11.88
N THR A 17 2.38 11.29 12.47
CA THR A 17 2.88 11.05 13.81
C THR A 17 4.37 11.39 13.87
N VAL A 18 4.81 12.11 14.91
CA VAL A 18 6.22 12.42 15.10
C VAL A 18 6.96 11.17 15.58
N SER A 19 7.70 10.52 14.68
CA SER A 19 8.53 9.36 14.96
C SER A 19 10.01 9.72 15.13
N ASP A 20 10.47 10.79 14.48
CA ASP A 20 11.81 11.35 14.65
C ASP A 20 11.75 12.84 15.03
N PRO A 21 11.91 13.19 16.32
CA PRO A 21 11.90 14.58 16.77
C PRO A 21 13.00 15.46 16.17
N SER A 22 14.05 14.86 15.60
CA SER A 22 15.14 15.61 14.96
C SER A 22 14.84 15.96 13.49
N SER A 23 13.83 15.32 12.89
CA SER A 23 13.42 15.59 11.51
C SER A 23 12.26 16.58 11.44
N LYS A 24 12.35 17.55 10.51
CA LYS A 24 11.25 18.47 10.20
C LYS A 24 10.05 17.74 9.57
N TYR A 25 10.30 16.69 8.78
CA TYR A 25 9.28 15.96 8.03
C TYR A 25 9.17 14.54 8.58
N GLN A 26 7.94 14.08 8.73
CA GLN A 26 7.62 12.77 9.30
C GLN A 26 7.02 11.88 8.22
N HIS A 27 7.25 10.57 8.33
CA HIS A 27 6.65 9.59 7.44
C HIS A 27 5.15 9.48 7.74
N GLY A 28 4.30 9.71 6.74
CA GLY A 28 2.84 9.76 6.94
C GLY A 28 2.08 8.57 6.36
N CYS A 29 2.70 7.40 6.24
CA CYS A 29 2.08 6.23 5.60
C CYS A 29 0.76 5.83 6.27
N GLU A 30 0.59 6.11 7.56
CA GLU A 30 -0.67 5.86 8.27
C GLU A 30 -1.89 6.58 7.66
N HIS A 31 -1.65 7.60 6.83
CA HIS A 31 -2.71 8.42 6.23
C HIS A 31 -2.94 8.15 4.73
N TYR A 32 -2.10 7.36 4.07
CA TYR A 32 -2.23 7.11 2.64
C TYR A 32 -1.95 5.67 2.20
N ALA A 33 -1.15 4.89 2.93
CA ALA A 33 -1.00 3.47 2.66
C ALA A 33 -2.29 2.76 3.07
N ASN A 34 -2.99 2.16 2.12
CA ASN A 34 -4.31 1.58 2.31
C ASN A 34 -5.33 2.56 2.90
N GLY A 35 -5.40 3.75 2.31
CA GLY A 35 -6.35 4.76 2.72
C GLY A 35 -7.83 4.29 2.65
N PRO A 36 -8.75 5.07 3.24
CA PRO A 36 -10.10 4.62 3.59
C PRO A 36 -10.99 4.18 2.41
N GLN A 37 -10.69 4.64 1.20
CA GLN A 37 -11.41 4.31 -0.04
C GLN A 37 -10.62 3.39 -0.96
N LEU A 38 -9.49 2.82 -0.52
CA LEU A 38 -8.63 2.00 -1.38
C LEU A 38 -9.42 0.86 -2.03
N HIS A 39 -10.09 0.03 -1.23
CA HIS A 39 -10.79 -1.15 -1.74
C HIS A 39 -11.96 -0.80 -2.65
N GLU A 40 -12.64 0.33 -2.43
CA GLU A 40 -13.66 0.82 -3.37
C GLU A 40 -13.05 1.10 -4.74
N TYR A 41 -11.90 1.78 -4.79
CA TYR A 41 -11.21 2.07 -6.04
C TYR A 41 -10.63 0.81 -6.69
N LEU A 42 -10.07 -0.12 -5.89
CA LEU A 42 -9.56 -1.39 -6.41
C LEU A 42 -10.67 -2.26 -6.99
N GLN A 43 -11.88 -2.26 -6.42
CA GLN A 43 -13.03 -2.97 -6.99
C GLN A 43 -13.47 -2.38 -8.33
N GLN A 44 -13.46 -1.04 -8.46
CA GLN A 44 -13.76 -0.38 -9.74
C GLN A 44 -12.71 -0.72 -10.81
N ILE A 45 -11.43 -0.69 -10.44
CA ILE A 45 -10.32 -1.06 -11.32
C ILE A 45 -10.42 -2.54 -11.71
N GLY A 46 -10.62 -3.43 -10.75
CA GLY A 46 -10.72 -4.87 -10.97
C GLY A 46 -11.91 -5.25 -11.86
N SER A 47 -13.06 -4.61 -11.65
CA SER A 47 -14.23 -4.76 -12.52
C SER A 47 -13.90 -4.39 -13.97
N LEU A 48 -13.25 -3.24 -14.19
CA LEU A 48 -12.81 -2.82 -15.52
C LEU A 48 -11.81 -3.81 -16.14
N MET A 49 -10.82 -4.29 -15.37
CA MET A 49 -9.83 -5.26 -15.87
C MET A 49 -10.48 -6.59 -16.27
N ASN A 50 -11.50 -7.02 -15.52
CA ASN A 50 -12.25 -8.24 -15.80
C ASN A 50 -13.05 -8.17 -17.11
N GLU A 51 -13.55 -7.00 -17.52
CA GLU A 51 -14.22 -6.82 -18.82
C GLU A 51 -13.30 -7.18 -20.00
N TYR A 52 -11.99 -7.04 -19.82
CA TYR A 52 -10.98 -7.35 -20.83
C TYR A 52 -10.27 -8.69 -20.59
N ASN A 53 -10.69 -9.48 -19.59
CA ASN A 53 -9.96 -10.66 -19.13
C ASN A 53 -8.46 -10.36 -18.90
N ALA A 54 -8.17 -9.18 -18.36
CA ALA A 54 -6.82 -8.71 -18.16
C ALA A 54 -6.27 -9.21 -16.81
N PHE A 55 -4.96 -9.46 -16.77
CA PHE A 55 -4.25 -9.75 -15.52
C PHE A 55 -3.77 -8.46 -14.87
N SER A 56 -3.99 -8.33 -13.56
CA SER A 56 -3.64 -7.18 -12.75
C SER A 56 -2.67 -7.57 -11.62
N VAL A 57 -1.58 -6.81 -11.51
CA VAL A 57 -0.65 -6.90 -10.39
C VAL A 57 -0.41 -5.51 -9.82
N GLY A 58 -0.57 -5.34 -8.51
CA GLY A 58 -0.32 -4.09 -7.78
C GLY A 58 1.03 -4.08 -7.08
N GLU A 59 1.72 -2.96 -7.05
CA GLU A 59 2.84 -2.74 -6.13
C GLU A 59 2.29 -2.11 -4.84
N MET A 60 2.50 -2.75 -3.69
CA MET A 60 1.91 -2.31 -2.41
C MET A 60 2.96 -2.26 -1.27
N PRO A 61 3.78 -1.19 -1.22
CA PRO A 61 4.72 -0.96 -0.11
C PRO A 61 4.01 -0.56 1.20
N TRP A 62 4.72 -0.74 2.32
CA TRP A 62 4.30 -0.32 3.68
C TRP A 62 2.96 -0.90 4.16
N VAL A 63 2.69 -2.15 3.77
CA VAL A 63 1.55 -2.94 4.25
C VAL A 63 2.10 -4.31 4.61
N SER A 64 1.94 -4.71 5.86
CA SER A 64 2.46 -5.99 6.36
C SER A 64 1.37 -6.85 7.00
N GLU A 65 0.17 -6.29 7.20
CA GLU A 65 -1.00 -6.94 7.77
C GLU A 65 -1.57 -7.94 6.75
N PRO A 66 -1.49 -9.27 7.02
CA PRO A 66 -1.91 -10.28 6.04
C PRO A 66 -3.39 -10.16 5.66
N GLU A 67 -4.25 -9.81 6.61
CA GLU A 67 -5.69 -9.62 6.37
C GLU A 67 -5.96 -8.51 5.36
N GLU A 68 -5.18 -7.43 5.40
CA GLU A 68 -5.32 -6.30 4.50
C GLU A 68 -4.78 -6.62 3.10
N ILE A 69 -3.63 -7.30 3.03
CA ILE A 69 -3.07 -7.83 1.78
C ILE A 69 -4.07 -8.77 1.10
N ILE A 70 -4.69 -9.68 1.86
CA ILE A 70 -5.66 -10.66 1.35
C ILE A 70 -6.88 -9.96 0.77
N LYS A 71 -7.35 -8.83 1.33
CA LYS A 71 -8.48 -8.09 0.73
C LYS A 71 -8.18 -7.62 -0.70
N SER A 72 -6.95 -7.20 -0.98
CA SER A 72 -6.55 -6.72 -2.31
C SER A 72 -6.44 -7.82 -3.36
N VAL A 73 -6.26 -9.09 -2.96
CA VAL A 73 -6.06 -10.23 -3.88
C VAL A 73 -7.12 -11.33 -3.75
N GLY A 74 -8.10 -11.15 -2.87
CA GLY A 74 -9.18 -12.11 -2.63
C GLY A 74 -9.99 -12.32 -3.90
N PHE A 75 -10.06 -13.57 -4.36
CA PHE A 75 -10.74 -13.93 -5.62
C PHE A 75 -12.20 -13.46 -5.65
N ASP A 76 -12.90 -13.59 -4.52
CA ASP A 76 -14.30 -13.19 -4.34
C ASP A 76 -14.52 -11.68 -4.26
N ARG A 77 -13.46 -10.89 -4.10
CA ARG A 77 -13.52 -9.43 -4.01
C ARG A 77 -13.34 -8.73 -5.35
N ALA A 78 -12.83 -9.44 -6.37
CA ALA A 78 -12.60 -8.90 -7.72
C ALA A 78 -11.83 -7.56 -7.73
N GLU A 79 -10.81 -7.45 -6.87
CA GLU A 79 -9.91 -6.30 -6.81
C GLU A 79 -8.71 -6.51 -7.75
N LEU A 80 -7.58 -7.01 -7.25
CA LEU A 80 -6.40 -7.34 -8.07
C LEU A 80 -6.16 -8.86 -8.08
N ASN A 81 -5.43 -9.36 -9.09
CA ASN A 81 -5.08 -10.78 -9.13
C ASN A 81 -3.88 -11.10 -8.24
N MET A 82 -2.96 -10.15 -8.07
CA MET A 82 -1.71 -10.33 -7.33
C MET A 82 -1.16 -8.99 -6.85
N ILE A 83 -0.27 -9.03 -5.86
CA ILE A 83 0.54 -7.87 -5.46
C ILE A 83 2.02 -8.21 -5.34
N PHE A 84 2.88 -7.20 -5.47
CA PHE A 84 4.22 -7.19 -4.90
C PHE A 84 4.16 -6.63 -3.48
N ASN A 85 4.45 -7.47 -2.50
CA ASN A 85 4.69 -7.09 -1.11
C ASN A 85 6.20 -6.88 -0.87
N PHE A 86 6.53 -6.01 0.08
CA PHE A 86 7.90 -5.53 0.30
C PHE A 86 8.57 -6.08 1.57
N ASP A 87 7.88 -6.90 2.39
CA ASP A 87 8.42 -7.38 3.68
C ASP A 87 9.78 -8.08 3.53
N ILE A 88 9.93 -8.89 2.46
CA ILE A 88 11.20 -9.58 2.16
C ILE A 88 12.27 -8.59 1.68
N VAL A 89 11.88 -7.57 0.92
CA VAL A 89 12.81 -6.57 0.37
C VAL A 89 13.31 -5.63 1.47
N ASP A 90 12.48 -5.36 2.47
CA ASP A 90 12.78 -4.43 3.56
C ASP A 90 13.49 -5.09 4.76
N MET A 91 13.67 -6.42 4.74
CA MET A 91 14.10 -7.18 5.91
C MET A 91 15.51 -6.83 6.43
N ASP A 92 16.37 -6.31 5.55
CA ASP A 92 17.77 -5.97 5.81
C ASP A 92 18.02 -4.47 5.98
N HIS A 93 16.96 -3.65 5.96
CA HIS A 93 17.07 -2.22 6.20
C HIS A 93 17.51 -1.93 7.64
N GLY A 94 18.57 -1.13 7.78
CA GLY A 94 19.06 -0.65 9.07
C GLY A 94 18.19 0.47 9.67
N SER A 95 18.57 0.93 10.87
CA SER A 95 17.79 1.91 11.65
C SER A 95 17.68 3.30 11.00
N LYS A 96 18.51 3.61 10.00
CA LYS A 96 18.43 4.85 9.22
C LYS A 96 17.84 4.63 7.81
N GLY A 97 17.17 3.50 7.61
CA GLY A 97 16.49 3.14 6.36
C GLY A 97 17.34 2.32 5.40
N LYS A 98 16.84 2.21 4.16
CA LYS A 98 17.34 1.33 3.08
C LYS A 98 18.84 1.35 2.83
N PHE A 99 19.49 2.50 3.01
CA PHE A 99 20.92 2.67 2.75
C PHE A 99 21.79 2.54 4.00
N SER A 100 21.23 2.07 5.12
CA SER A 100 21.95 1.82 6.36
C SER A 100 22.01 0.32 6.66
N PRO A 101 23.16 -0.19 7.13
CA PRO A 101 23.27 -1.59 7.51
C PRO A 101 22.47 -1.88 8.77
N LYS A 102 21.96 -3.11 8.87
CA LYS A 102 21.31 -3.66 10.06
C LYS A 102 22.32 -4.27 11.02
#